data_AF-A0A135VVF9-F1
#
_entry.id   AF-A0A135VVF9-F1
#
_cell.length_a   1.000
_cell.length_b   1.000
_cell.length_c   1.000
_cell.angle_alpha   90.00
_cell.angle_beta   90.00
_cell.angle_gamma   90.00
#
_symmetry.space_group_name_H-M   'P 1'
#
loop_
_entity.id
_entity.type
_entity.pdbx_description
1 polymer ?
#
loop_
_entity_poly.entity_id
_entity_poly.type
_entity_poly.pdbx_seq_one_letter_code
_entity_poly.pdbx_strand_id
1 'polypeptide(L)'
;MRRDSATTASDSSISWGKIDRSKNNSKSLTFMEIRLRSLGKAIDEIKTKRMRLEHDLRRGHFPESEYASSLLKLIIESNTLSKEREKVAERVKRLRNKGLIQR
;
A
#
# COMPACT_ATOMS: atom_id res chain seq x y z
N MET A 1 19.05 47.29 -21.89
CA MET A 1 18.88 46.88 -20.47
C MET A 1 18.20 45.51 -20.51
N ARG A 2 18.88 44.38 -20.19
CA ARG A 2 18.88 43.67 -18.89
C ARG A 2 17.45 43.57 -18.29
N ARG A 3 16.88 42.43 -17.87
CA ARG A 3 17.24 41.00 -17.74
C ARG A 3 15.92 40.22 -17.56
N ASP A 4 15.93 38.98 -18.02
CA ASP A 4 15.37 37.73 -17.47
C ASP A 4 14.54 37.81 -16.17
N SER A 5 13.44 37.06 -16.11
CA SER A 5 13.25 35.94 -15.15
C SER A 5 11.87 35.30 -15.25
N ALA A 6 11.91 33.97 -15.47
CA ALA A 6 11.12 32.89 -14.85
C ALA A 6 9.57 32.99 -14.86
N THR A 7 8.83 31.94 -15.16
CA THR A 7 8.98 30.59 -14.62
C THR A 7 8.30 29.61 -15.56
N THR A 8 9.06 28.64 -16.06
CA THR A 8 8.50 27.40 -16.59
C THR A 8 7.70 26.76 -15.46
N ALA A 9 6.38 26.86 -15.53
CA ALA A 9 5.50 25.99 -14.75
C ALA A 9 5.79 24.56 -15.22
N SER A 10 6.75 23.94 -14.56
CA SER A 10 6.96 22.50 -14.50
C SER A 10 5.69 21.94 -13.90
N ASP A 11 4.68 21.78 -14.76
CA ASP A 11 3.52 20.96 -14.52
C ASP A 11 4.06 19.56 -14.31
N SER A 12 4.30 19.24 -13.03
CA SER A 12 4.59 17.90 -12.56
C SER A 12 3.29 17.11 -12.64
N SER A 13 2.83 16.98 -13.89
CA SER A 13 1.85 16.01 -14.30
C SER A 13 2.45 14.66 -13.92
N ILE A 14 1.97 14.13 -12.81
CA ILE A 14 2.06 12.70 -12.53
C ILE A 14 1.29 12.04 -13.67
N SER A 15 2.03 11.79 -14.74
CA SER A 15 1.58 11.03 -15.89
C SER A 15 1.31 9.64 -15.36
N TRP A 16 0.06 9.39 -14.99
CA TRP A 16 -0.53 8.06 -14.96
C TRP A 16 -0.60 7.57 -16.40
N GLY A 17 0.58 7.40 -17.01
CA GLY A 17 0.76 7.02 -18.39
C GLY A 17 -0.02 5.74 -18.64
N LYS A 18 -1.15 5.90 -19.32
CA LYS A 18 -1.84 4.87 -20.09
C LYS A 18 -1.86 3.51 -19.40
N ILE A 19 -2.68 3.37 -18.37
CA ILE A 19 -3.19 2.05 -17.94
C ILE A 19 -4.25 1.65 -18.98
N ASP A 20 -3.82 1.49 -20.24
CA ASP A 20 -4.67 0.95 -21.29
C ASP A 20 -4.01 -0.33 -21.80
N ARG A 21 -4.80 -1.41 -21.78
CA ARG A 21 -4.51 -2.76 -22.28
C ARG A 21 -3.46 -3.60 -21.53
N SER A 22 -3.90 -4.26 -20.47
CA SER A 22 -3.67 -5.71 -20.36
C SER A 22 -4.59 -6.30 -19.29
N LYS A 23 -5.71 -6.88 -19.72
CA LYS A 23 -6.57 -7.75 -18.89
C LYS A 23 -5.82 -8.99 -18.34
N ASN A 24 -4.53 -9.16 -18.67
CA ASN A 24 -3.65 -10.24 -18.19
C ASN A 24 -2.52 -9.77 -17.25
N ASN A 25 -2.46 -8.47 -16.89
CA ASN A 25 -1.34 -7.91 -16.12
C ASN A 25 -1.34 -8.30 -14.65
N SER A 26 -2.42 -8.91 -14.14
CA SER A 26 -2.53 -9.36 -12.74
C SER A 26 -1.52 -10.46 -12.37
N LYS A 27 -0.87 -11.08 -13.37
CA LYS A 27 0.20 -12.08 -13.18
C LYS A 27 1.60 -11.55 -13.48
N SER A 28 1.76 -10.30 -13.94
CA SER A 28 3.08 -9.75 -14.26
C SER A 28 3.89 -9.48 -12.98
N LEU A 29 5.22 -9.57 -13.10
CA LEU A 29 6.11 -9.31 -11.96
C LEU A 29 5.93 -7.89 -11.43
N THR A 30 5.91 -6.89 -12.33
CA THR A 30 5.73 -5.47 -11.96
C THR A 30 4.43 -5.23 -11.21
N PHE A 31 3.32 -5.81 -11.67
CA PHE A 31 2.04 -5.67 -10.98
C PHE A 31 2.08 -6.30 -9.58
N MET A 32 2.71 -7.47 -9.44
CA MET A 32 2.83 -8.16 -8.16
C MET A 32 3.75 -7.42 -7.18
N GLU A 33 4.80 -6.75 -7.67
CA GLU A 33 5.66 -5.89 -6.86
C GLU A 33 4.92 -4.63 -6.39
N ILE A 34 4.12 -4.00 -7.26
CA ILE A 34 3.23 -2.89 -6.88
C ILE A 34 2.25 -3.35 -5.81
N ARG A 35 1.57 -4.50 -6.02
CA ARG A 35 0.64 -5.07 -5.05
C ARG A 35 1.31 -5.35 -3.71
N LEU A 36 2.52 -5.93 -3.72
CA LEU A 36 3.28 -6.21 -2.51
C LEU A 36 3.57 -4.94 -1.71
N ARG A 37 3.96 -3.85 -2.40
CA ARG A 37 4.22 -2.55 -1.79
C ARG A 37 2.95 -1.92 -1.23
N SER A 38 1.84 -1.97 -1.98
CA SER A 38 0.55 -1.45 -1.55
C SER A 38 0.01 -2.19 -0.32
N LEU A 39 0.15 -3.51 -0.26
CA LEU A 39 -0.21 -4.30 0.92
C LEU A 39 0.62 -3.92 2.15
N GLY A 40 1.90 -3.60 1.96
CA GLY A 40 2.75 -3.05 3.03
C GLY A 40 2.19 -1.75 3.60
N LYS A 41 1.83 -0.79 2.73
CA LYS A 41 1.23 0.49 3.16
C LYS A 41 -0.09 0.30 3.90
N ALA A 42 -0.97 -0.57 3.39
CA ALA A 42 -2.25 -0.86 4.04
C ALA A 42 -2.08 -1.44 5.45
N ILE A 43 -1.08 -2.30 5.67
CA ILE A 43 -0.74 -2.80 7.00
C ILE A 43 -0.27 -1.66 7.92
N ASP A 44 0.54 -0.73 7.42
CA ASP A 44 1.01 0.42 8.22
C ASP A 44 -0.12 1.40 8.55
N GLU A 45 -1.10 1.56 7.66
CA GLU A 45 -2.33 2.30 7.95
C GLU A 45 -3.14 1.65 9.08
N ILE A 46 -3.27 0.31 9.09
CA ILE A 46 -3.94 -0.40 10.19
C ILE A 46 -3.22 -0.18 11.52
N LYS A 47 -1.88 -0.25 11.54
CA LYS A 47 -1.11 0.06 12.76
C LYS A 47 -1.38 1.49 13.23
N THR A 48 -1.44 2.44 12.31
CA THR A 48 -1.76 3.84 12.63
C THR A 48 -3.17 3.99 13.20
N LYS A 49 -4.17 3.31 12.62
CA LYS A 49 -5.54 3.28 13.14
C LYS A 49 -5.60 2.68 14.55
N ARG A 50 -4.85 1.61 14.81
CA ARG A 50 -4.76 0.99 16.14
C ARG A 50 -4.15 1.95 17.17
N MET A 51 -3.04 2.61 16.84
CA MET A 51 -2.42 3.59 17.74
C MET A 51 -3.36 4.74 18.07
N ARG A 52 -4.13 5.23 17.08
CA ARG A 52 -5.16 6.26 17.30
C ARG A 52 -6.27 5.76 18.22
N LEU A 53 -6.77 4.55 17.97
CA LEU A 53 -7.80 3.93 18.83
C LEU A 53 -7.33 3.80 20.29
N GLU A 54 -6.09 3.35 20.52
CA GLU A 54 -5.49 3.25 21.86
C GLU A 54 -5.27 4.62 22.51
N HIS A 55 -4.95 5.64 21.70
CA HIS A 55 -4.82 7.01 22.17
C HIS A 55 -6.17 7.62 22.57
N ASP A 56 -7.21 7.42 21.75
CA ASP A 56 -8.54 7.97 21.98
C ASP A 56 -9.23 7.29 23.18
N LEU A 57 -9.02 5.98 23.37
CA LEU A 57 -9.42 5.27 24.58
C LEU A 57 -8.78 5.91 25.83
N ARG A 58 -7.46 6.13 25.82
CA ARG A 58 -6.73 6.73 26.96
C ARG A 58 -7.18 8.14 27.29
N ARG A 59 -7.67 8.89 26.31
CA ARG A 59 -8.22 10.25 26.51
C ARG A 59 -9.69 10.24 26.94
N GLY A 60 -10.32 9.07 27.06
CA GLY A 60 -11.75 8.95 27.36
C GLY A 60 -12.65 9.38 26.20
N HIS A 61 -12.10 9.52 24.99
CA HIS A 61 -12.84 9.92 23.79
C HIS A 61 -13.47 8.71 23.06
N PHE A 62 -13.25 7.49 23.57
CA PHE A 62 -13.72 6.26 22.96
C PHE A 62 -14.30 5.31 24.02
N PRO A 63 -15.56 4.85 23.89
CA PRO A 63 -16.17 3.93 24.85
C PRO A 63 -15.43 2.59 24.91
N GLU A 64 -15.22 2.05 26.12
CA GLU A 64 -14.56 0.74 26.30
C GLU A 64 -15.29 -0.42 25.60
N SER A 65 -16.62 -0.40 25.61
CA SER A 65 -17.46 -1.40 24.93
C SER A 65 -17.23 -1.41 23.42
N GLU A 66 -17.07 -0.23 22.81
CA GLU A 66 -16.81 -0.09 21.39
C GLU A 66 -15.34 -0.41 21.05
N TYR A 67 -14.43 -0.15 21.99
CA TYR A 67 -12.98 -0.33 21.81
C TYR A 67 -12.64 -1.78 21.49
N ALA A 68 -13.16 -2.73 22.26
CA ALA A 68 -12.90 -4.15 22.05
C ALA A 68 -13.35 -4.60 20.65
N SER A 69 -14.54 -4.16 20.22
CA SER A 69 -15.06 -4.49 18.89
C SER A 69 -14.21 -3.88 17.76
N SER A 70 -13.75 -2.64 17.93
CA SER A 70 -12.95 -1.91 16.94
C SER A 70 -11.54 -2.49 16.84
N LEU A 71 -10.93 -2.84 17.98
CA LEU A 71 -9.64 -3.51 18.04
C LEU A 71 -9.71 -4.88 17.36
N LEU A 72 -10.75 -5.67 17.62
CA LEU A 72 -10.93 -6.98 16.98
C LEU A 72 -11.04 -6.86 15.46
N LYS A 73 -11.79 -5.87 14.95
CA LYS A 73 -11.87 -5.59 13.50
C LYS A 73 -10.49 -5.29 12.91
N LEU A 74 -9.71 -4.42 13.54
CA LEU A 74 -8.36 -4.09 13.09
C LEU A 74 -7.42 -5.30 13.10
N ILE A 75 -7.53 -6.18 14.10
CA ILE A 75 -6.73 -7.42 14.17
C ILE A 75 -7.08 -8.36 13.01
N ILE A 76 -8.37 -8.58 12.76
CA ILE A 76 -8.84 -9.44 11.66
C ILE A 76 -8.38 -8.89 10.31
N GLU A 77 -8.50 -7.57 10.10
CA GLU A 77 -8.05 -6.89 8.89
C GLU A 77 -6.53 -7.05 8.70
N SER A 78 -5.75 -6.79 9.77
CA SER A 78 -4.29 -6.94 9.75
C SER A 78 -3.85 -8.36 9.40
N ASN A 79 -4.48 -9.36 10.00
CA ASN A 79 -4.20 -10.78 9.72
C ASN A 79 -4.53 -11.16 8.28
N THR A 80 -5.64 -10.65 7.76
CA THR A 80 -6.05 -10.88 6.37
C THR A 80 -5.03 -10.31 5.39
N LEU A 81 -4.64 -9.04 5.58
CA LEU A 81 -3.63 -8.39 4.74
C LEU A 81 -2.25 -9.04 4.87
N SER A 82 -1.87 -9.49 6.07
CA SER A 82 -0.58 -10.16 6.29
C SER A 82 -0.50 -11.48 5.52
N LYS A 83 -1.55 -12.30 5.56
CA LYS A 83 -1.66 -13.53 4.77
C LYS A 83 -1.64 -13.27 3.27
N GLU A 84 -2.31 -12.21 2.82
CA GLU A 84 -2.27 -11.83 1.40
C GLU A 84 -0.86 -11.37 0.98
N ARG A 85 -0.22 -10.54 1.80
CA ARG A 85 1.13 -10.03 1.56
C ARG A 85 2.14 -11.16 1.44
N GLU A 86 2.07 -12.15 2.31
CA GLU A 86 2.92 -13.35 2.26
C GLU A 86 2.73 -14.12 0.94
N LYS A 87 1.49 -14.42 0.57
CA LYS A 87 1.17 -15.10 -0.71
C LYS A 87 1.70 -14.33 -1.93
N VAL A 88 1.57 -12.99 -1.91
CA VAL A 88 2.08 -12.14 -2.98
C VAL A 88 3.61 -12.13 -2.98
N ALA A 89 4.27 -12.05 -1.81
CA ALA A 89 5.72 -12.07 -1.67
C ALA A 89 6.32 -13.38 -2.23
N GLU A 90 5.74 -14.52 -1.88
CA GLU A 90 6.15 -15.82 -2.44
C GLU A 90 6.00 -15.87 -3.96
N ARG A 91 4.92 -15.27 -4.49
CA ARG A 91 4.69 -15.23 -5.92
C ARG A 91 5.67 -14.31 -6.64
N VAL A 92 6.00 -13.15 -6.07
CA VAL A 92 7.07 -12.27 -6.58
C VAL A 92 8.40 -13.02 -6.59
N LYS A 93 8.75 -13.72 -5.50
CA LYS A 93 9.98 -14.53 -5.42
C LYS A 93 10.04 -15.59 -6.54
N ARG A 94 8.95 -16.33 -6.76
CA ARG A 94 8.86 -17.33 -7.84
C ARG A 94 9.01 -16.71 -9.23
N LEU A 95 8.39 -15.55 -9.47
CA LEU A 95 8.47 -14.87 -10.77
C LEU A 95 9.88 -14.34 -11.04
N ARG A 96 10.56 -13.77 -10.03
CA ARG A 96 11.96 -13.34 -10.14
C ARG A 96 12.89 -14.50 -10.48
N ASN A 97 12.74 -15.63 -9.78
CA ASN A 97 13.57 -16.81 -10.03
C ASN A 97 13.35 -17.39 -11.44
N LYS A 98 12.12 -17.41 -11.95
CA LYS A 98 11.84 -17.84 -13.32
C LYS A 98 12.46 -16.93 -14.38
N GLY A 99 12.49 -15.62 -14.14
CA GLY A 99 13.14 -14.66 -15.03
C GLY A 99 14.67 -14.76 -15.05
N LEU A 100 15.28 -15.30 -13.99
CA LEU A 100 16.72 -15.56 -13.91
C LEU A 100 17.16 -16.85 -14.61
N ILE A 101 16.28 -17.84 -14.76
CA ILE A 101 16.58 -19.11 -15.44
C ILE A 101 16.50 -18.98 -16.98
N GLN A 102 15.84 -17.94 -17.49
CA GLN A 102 15.65 -17.69 -18.92
C GLN A 102 16.64 -16.68 -19.53
N ARG A 103 17.65 -16.25 -18.77
CA ARG A 103 18.76 -15.41 -19.24
C ARG A 103 20.06 -16.18 -19.15
#